data_AF-A0A1F8YCZ9-F1
#
_entry.id   AF-A0A1F8YCZ9-F1
#
_cell.length_a   1.000
_cell.length_b   1.000
_cell.length_c   1.000
_cell.angle_alpha   90.00
_cell.angle_beta   90.00
_cell.angle_gamma   90.00
#
_symmetry.space_group_name_H-M   'P 1'
#
loop_
_entity.id
_entity.type
_entity.pdbx_description
1 polymer ?
#
loop_
_entity_poly.entity_id
_entity_poly.type
_entity_poly.pdbx_seq_one_letter_code
_entity_poly.pdbx_strand_id
1 'polypeptide(L)'
;MKYQSPLNIPKDNISSPYSIITCKAGQSGCKNSLIDTKKTAEEIHRILEKIGLGEYIKSKTNGGKIPYHMKFKAAVAGCPNSCSQPQIKDFGVSGQAMPIAVLNRCTECMECVVICREKGAVDVIDARPVFDYNLCVMCGDCAKACPTETIIIAKKGAKVMANGKLGRHPKLADVIAEFTNKDEAYELLRKLVKERMKK
;
A
#
# COMPACT_ATOMS: atom_id res chain seq x y z
N MET A 1 -34.16 -6.56 30.47
CA MET A 1 -34.09 -6.18 29.04
C MET A 1 -33.15 -7.13 28.31
N LYS A 2 -33.66 -7.95 27.39
CA LYS A 2 -32.82 -8.84 26.56
C LYS A 2 -32.28 -8.04 25.39
N TYR A 3 -30.98 -7.76 25.38
CA TYR A 3 -30.31 -7.11 24.26
C TYR A 3 -30.03 -8.18 23.19
N GLN A 4 -30.92 -8.34 22.22
CA GLN A 4 -30.59 -9.07 20.99
C GLN A 4 -29.91 -8.07 20.05
N SER A 5 -28.61 -8.26 19.81
CA SER A 5 -27.88 -7.50 18.78
C SER A 5 -28.30 -8.00 17.38
N PRO A 6 -28.86 -7.16 16.51
CA PRO A 6 -29.30 -7.54 15.16
C PRO A 6 -28.20 -7.30 14.12
N LEU A 7 -26.93 -7.38 14.49
CA LEU A 7 -25.85 -7.17 13.54
C LEU A 7 -25.63 -8.45 12.74
N ASN A 8 -26.15 -8.46 11.51
CA ASN A 8 -25.74 -9.39 10.48
C ASN A 8 -24.29 -9.06 10.09
N ILE A 9 -23.35 -9.50 10.92
CA ILE A 9 -21.91 -9.32 10.68
C ILE A 9 -21.58 -10.07 9.40
N PRO A 10 -21.06 -9.41 8.34
CA PRO A 10 -20.60 -10.09 7.14
C PRO A 10 -19.66 -11.20 7.56
N LYS A 11 -19.98 -12.45 7.19
CA LYS A 11 -19.10 -13.59 7.45
C LYS A 11 -17.85 -13.37 6.58
N ASP A 12 -16.85 -12.68 7.12
CA ASP A 12 -15.47 -12.73 6.61
C ASP A 12 -15.18 -14.17 6.28
N ASN A 13 -14.87 -14.53 5.03
CA ASN A 13 -14.82 -15.91 4.58
C ASN A 13 -13.89 -16.73 5.49
N ILE A 14 -14.51 -17.41 6.46
CA ILE A 14 -13.85 -17.91 7.67
C ILE A 14 -12.85 -19.01 7.29
N SER A 15 -13.04 -19.63 6.13
CA SER A 15 -12.25 -20.75 5.61
C SER A 15 -10.97 -20.36 4.86
N SER A 16 -10.83 -19.11 4.38
CA SER A 16 -9.65 -18.78 3.55
C SER A 16 -8.36 -18.70 4.40
N PRO A 17 -7.26 -19.36 4.00
CA PRO A 17 -5.97 -19.34 4.72
C PRO A 17 -5.25 -17.98 4.60
N TYR A 18 -5.65 -17.14 3.66
CA TYR A 18 -5.13 -15.78 3.51
C TYR A 18 -6.23 -14.83 3.03
N SER A 19 -6.00 -13.53 3.23
CA SER A 19 -6.90 -12.47 2.75
C SER A 19 -6.09 -11.40 2.04
N ILE A 20 -6.53 -11.02 0.84
CA ILE A 20 -5.93 -9.93 0.07
C ILE A 20 -7.01 -8.86 -0.09
N ILE A 21 -6.76 -7.66 0.44
CA ILE A 21 -7.70 -6.54 0.36
C ILE A 21 -7.15 -5.44 -0.54
N THR A 22 -8.02 -4.89 -1.40
CA THR A 22 -7.71 -3.73 -2.24
C THR A 22 -8.48 -2.50 -1.77
N CYS A 23 -7.92 -1.32 -2.04
CA CYS A 23 -8.69 -0.07 -1.89
C CYS A 23 -9.70 0.11 -3.04
N LYS A 24 -10.48 1.20 -3.02
CA LYS A 24 -11.46 1.54 -4.08
C LYS A 24 -10.89 1.43 -5.50
N ALA A 25 -9.60 1.76 -5.69
CA ALA A 25 -8.92 1.65 -6.99
C ALA A 25 -9.01 0.25 -7.60
N GLY A 26 -9.00 -0.81 -6.79
CA GLY A 26 -9.04 -2.20 -7.26
C GLY A 26 -10.45 -2.74 -7.44
N GLN A 27 -11.46 -1.95 -7.11
CA GLN A 27 -12.87 -2.31 -7.19
C GLN A 27 -13.55 -1.56 -8.35
N SER A 28 -13.50 -0.24 -8.31
CA SER A 28 -14.21 0.65 -9.25
C SER A 28 -13.34 1.80 -9.78
N GLY A 29 -12.06 1.84 -9.45
CA GLY A 29 -11.13 2.89 -9.86
C GLY A 29 -11.06 4.09 -8.90
N CYS A 30 -9.94 4.82 -8.98
CA CYS A 30 -9.69 6.01 -8.15
C CYS A 30 -8.69 6.94 -8.84
N LYS A 31 -9.00 8.25 -8.88
CA LYS A 31 -8.14 9.27 -9.50
C LYS A 31 -6.75 9.41 -8.87
N ASN A 32 -6.59 8.96 -7.62
CA ASN A 32 -5.32 9.02 -6.91
C ASN A 32 -4.43 7.81 -7.20
N SER A 33 -4.94 6.75 -7.86
CA SER A 33 -4.19 5.50 -8.01
C SER A 33 -2.95 5.70 -8.88
N LEU A 34 -1.80 5.29 -8.35
CA LEU A 34 -0.50 5.30 -9.02
C LEU A 34 -0.17 3.91 -9.59
N ILE A 35 -0.67 2.84 -8.99
CA ILE A 35 -0.47 1.46 -9.46
C ILE A 35 -1.80 0.78 -9.83
N ASP A 36 -1.72 -0.27 -10.64
CA ASP A 36 -2.87 -1.15 -10.91
C ASP A 36 -3.08 -2.10 -9.73
N THR A 37 -3.95 -1.70 -8.82
CA THR A 37 -4.21 -2.45 -7.59
C THR A 37 -4.91 -3.78 -7.84
N LYS A 38 -5.71 -3.90 -8.91
CA LYS A 38 -6.44 -5.13 -9.21
C LYS A 38 -5.47 -6.20 -9.69
N LYS A 39 -4.67 -5.89 -10.72
CA LYS A 39 -3.66 -6.82 -11.25
C LYS A 39 -2.60 -7.19 -10.19
N THR A 40 -2.22 -6.23 -9.36
CA THR A 40 -1.28 -6.49 -8.27
C THR A 40 -1.85 -7.50 -7.26
N ALA A 41 -3.12 -7.36 -6.89
CA ALA A 41 -3.77 -8.31 -5.97
C ALA A 41 -3.96 -9.71 -6.58
N GLU A 42 -4.34 -9.78 -7.87
CA GLU A 42 -4.47 -11.04 -8.61
C GLU A 42 -3.13 -11.79 -8.69
N GLU A 43 -2.03 -11.07 -8.96
CA GLU A 43 -0.71 -11.71 -9.01
C GLU A 43 -0.20 -12.12 -7.62
N ILE A 44 -0.47 -11.33 -6.56
CA ILE A 44 -0.20 -11.75 -5.18
C ILE A 44 -0.93 -13.06 -4.89
N HIS A 45 -2.22 -13.17 -5.22
CA HIS A 45 -2.99 -14.40 -5.04
C HIS A 45 -2.34 -15.60 -5.75
N ARG A 46 -2.03 -15.45 -7.04
CA ARG A 46 -1.35 -16.47 -7.84
C ARG A 46 -0.01 -16.89 -7.26
N ILE A 47 0.78 -15.95 -6.74
CA ILE A 47 2.07 -16.25 -6.08
C ILE A 47 1.84 -17.07 -4.80
N LEU A 48 0.86 -16.69 -3.96
CA LEU A 48 0.56 -17.40 -2.73
C LEU A 48 0.07 -18.83 -2.98
N GLU A 49 -0.75 -19.03 -4.02
CA GLU A 49 -1.17 -20.37 -4.49
C GLU A 49 0.01 -21.19 -4.99
N LYS A 50 0.85 -20.62 -5.88
CA LYS A 50 2.01 -21.31 -6.44
C LYS A 50 3.01 -21.74 -5.38
N ILE A 51 3.18 -20.95 -4.31
CA ILE A 51 4.05 -21.29 -3.18
C ILE A 51 3.42 -22.38 -2.27
N GLY A 52 2.10 -22.58 -2.31
CA GLY A 52 1.40 -23.50 -1.43
C GLY A 52 1.22 -22.97 0.00
N LEU A 53 1.14 -21.64 0.17
CA LEU A 53 0.96 -21.04 1.51
C LEU A 53 -0.37 -21.48 2.15
N GLY A 54 -1.41 -21.63 1.33
CA GLY A 54 -2.73 -22.03 1.82
C GLY A 54 -2.73 -23.41 2.45
N GLU A 55 -2.10 -24.36 1.77
CA GLU A 55 -1.92 -25.75 2.14
C GLU A 55 -1.05 -25.84 3.40
N TYR A 56 0.03 -25.07 3.45
CA TYR A 56 0.87 -24.97 4.64
C TYR A 56 0.07 -24.53 5.87
N ILE A 57 -0.69 -23.44 5.77
CA ILE A 57 -1.50 -22.94 6.90
C ILE A 57 -2.54 -23.98 7.33
N LYS A 58 -3.21 -24.65 6.38
CA LYS A 58 -4.18 -25.72 6.66
C LYS A 58 -3.55 -26.93 7.35
N SER A 59 -2.33 -27.32 6.97
CA SER A 59 -1.62 -28.44 7.62
C SER A 59 -1.34 -28.20 9.10
N LYS A 60 -1.28 -26.94 9.54
CA LYS A 60 -1.05 -26.55 10.94
C LYS A 60 -2.33 -26.55 11.79
N THR A 61 -3.50 -26.72 11.18
CA THR A 61 -4.80 -26.67 11.89
C THR A 61 -5.45 -28.04 12.06
N ASN A 62 -4.75 -29.15 11.73
CA ASN A 62 -5.26 -30.52 11.79
C ASN A 62 -6.66 -30.71 11.16
N GLY A 63 -6.92 -30.03 10.04
CA GLY A 63 -8.22 -30.06 9.35
C GLY A 63 -9.33 -29.23 10.01
N GLY A 64 -9.04 -28.57 11.13
CA GLY A 64 -9.95 -27.66 11.82
C GLY A 64 -10.02 -26.26 11.20
N LYS A 65 -10.93 -25.45 11.75
CA LYS A 65 -11.15 -24.05 11.38
C LYS A 65 -9.86 -23.23 11.52
N ILE A 66 -9.49 -22.46 10.49
CA ILE A 66 -8.29 -21.60 10.52
C ILE A 66 -8.53 -20.40 11.45
N PRO A 67 -7.78 -20.27 12.57
CA PRO A 67 -7.85 -19.11 13.44
C PRO A 67 -7.42 -17.83 12.70
N TYR A 68 -8.07 -16.70 13.01
CA TYR A 68 -7.83 -15.43 12.33
C TYR A 68 -6.37 -14.93 12.43
N HIS A 69 -5.67 -15.25 13.51
CA HIS A 69 -4.27 -14.86 13.72
C HIS A 69 -3.27 -15.73 12.93
N MET A 70 -3.70 -16.88 12.41
CA MET A 70 -2.88 -17.73 11.54
C MET A 70 -2.96 -17.30 10.07
N LYS A 71 -4.05 -16.63 9.68
CA LYS A 71 -4.26 -16.15 8.31
C LYS A 71 -3.16 -15.18 7.90
N PHE A 72 -2.63 -15.35 6.70
CA PHE A 72 -1.75 -14.38 6.08
C PHE A 72 -2.58 -13.24 5.47
N LYS A 73 -2.25 -11.99 5.81
CA LYS A 73 -3.01 -10.83 5.40
C LYS A 73 -2.16 -9.96 4.49
N ALA A 74 -2.65 -9.71 3.29
CA ALA A 74 -2.04 -8.77 2.36
C ALA A 74 -3.00 -7.61 2.07
N ALA A 75 -2.46 -6.42 1.80
CA ALA A 75 -3.24 -5.31 1.27
C ALA A 75 -2.51 -4.56 0.17
N VAL A 76 -3.28 -4.10 -0.81
CA VAL A 76 -2.79 -3.32 -1.95
C VAL A 76 -3.53 -1.99 -2.00
N ALA A 77 -2.79 -0.89 -1.90
CA ALA A 77 -3.29 0.47 -2.03
C ALA A 77 -2.70 1.13 -3.27
N GLY A 78 -3.54 1.88 -3.98
CA GLY A 78 -3.11 2.52 -5.23
C GLY A 78 -2.14 3.68 -5.03
N CYS A 79 -2.12 4.28 -3.83
CA CYS A 79 -1.39 5.52 -3.54
C CYS A 79 -1.06 5.60 -2.04
N PRO A 80 -0.31 6.63 -1.60
CA PRO A 80 0.13 6.76 -0.21
C PRO A 80 -0.99 6.94 0.81
N ASN A 81 -2.20 7.36 0.38
CA ASN A 81 -3.38 7.44 1.26
C ASN A 81 -3.77 6.07 1.86
N SER A 82 -3.31 4.97 1.26
CA SER A 82 -3.28 3.66 1.93
C SER A 82 -4.64 3.16 2.46
N CYS A 83 -5.75 3.43 1.75
CA CYS A 83 -7.10 3.16 2.27
C CYS A 83 -7.39 1.68 2.57
N SER A 84 -6.64 0.72 2.01
CA SER A 84 -6.73 -0.71 2.33
C SER A 84 -5.88 -1.13 3.54
N GLN A 85 -5.28 -0.17 4.22
CA GLN A 85 -4.50 -0.31 5.46
C GLN A 85 -3.30 -1.27 5.34
N PRO A 86 -2.43 -1.15 4.33
CA PRO A 86 -1.23 -1.99 4.17
C PRO A 86 -0.22 -1.89 5.32
N GLN A 87 -0.24 -0.80 6.10
CA GLN A 87 0.67 -0.59 7.23
C GLN A 87 0.43 -1.54 8.41
N ILE A 88 -0.65 -2.32 8.40
CA ILE A 88 -1.04 -3.21 9.51
C ILE A 88 -1.21 -4.67 9.07
N LYS A 89 -0.70 -5.03 7.88
CA LYS A 89 -0.82 -6.36 7.28
C LYS A 89 0.53 -7.09 7.28
N ASP A 90 0.50 -8.41 7.13
CA ASP A 90 1.72 -9.21 6.97
C ASP A 90 2.52 -8.75 5.73
N PHE A 91 1.82 -8.38 4.65
CA PHE A 91 2.39 -7.80 3.44
C PHE A 91 1.54 -6.63 2.91
N GLY A 92 2.18 -5.53 2.57
CA GLY A 92 1.52 -4.29 2.14
C GLY A 92 2.18 -3.70 0.91
N VAL A 93 1.38 -3.23 -0.03
CA VAL A 93 1.84 -2.49 -1.22
C VAL A 93 1.11 -1.17 -1.29
N SER A 94 1.83 -0.06 -1.50
CA SER A 94 1.25 1.26 -1.75
C SER A 94 1.94 1.95 -2.91
N GLY A 95 1.19 2.50 -3.86
CA GLY A 95 1.80 3.27 -4.95
C GLY A 95 2.51 4.54 -4.46
N GLN A 96 3.61 4.92 -5.11
CA GLN A 96 4.38 6.15 -4.87
C GLN A 96 4.75 6.84 -6.18
N ALA A 97 4.88 8.16 -6.12
CA ALA A 97 5.36 9.01 -7.20
C ALA A 97 6.25 10.12 -6.60
N MET A 98 7.51 10.18 -7.04
CA MET A 98 8.51 11.13 -6.54
C MET A 98 8.48 12.42 -7.36
N PRO A 99 7.97 13.54 -6.81
CA PRO A 99 8.06 14.82 -7.48
C PRO A 99 9.48 15.39 -7.40
N ILE A 100 9.95 15.99 -8.50
CA ILE A 100 11.21 16.76 -8.55
C ILE A 100 10.98 18.08 -9.30
N ALA A 101 11.80 19.09 -9.02
CA ALA A 101 11.82 20.34 -9.78
C ALA A 101 12.83 20.28 -10.94
N VAL A 102 12.39 20.56 -12.15
CA VAL A 102 13.22 20.64 -13.38
C VAL A 102 13.49 22.09 -13.78
N LEU A 103 14.21 22.30 -14.89
CA LEU A 103 14.68 23.62 -15.34
C LEU A 103 13.60 24.52 -15.96
N ASN A 104 12.35 24.04 -16.09
CA ASN A 104 11.26 24.87 -16.58
C ASN A 104 11.01 26.05 -15.63
N ARG A 105 10.74 27.22 -16.20
CA ARG A 105 10.49 28.45 -15.44
C ARG A 105 9.24 28.32 -14.56
N CYS A 106 9.41 28.43 -13.25
CA CYS A 106 8.28 28.58 -12.33
C CYS A 106 7.69 29.99 -12.47
N THR A 107 6.37 30.09 -12.34
CA THR A 107 5.63 31.36 -12.30
C THR A 107 5.24 31.80 -10.89
N GLU A 108 5.67 31.07 -9.87
CA GLU A 108 5.36 31.39 -8.46
C GLU A 108 3.85 31.43 -8.16
N CYS A 109 3.06 30.66 -8.90
CA CYS A 109 1.61 30.56 -8.71
C CYS A 109 1.18 29.87 -7.40
N MET A 110 2.11 29.24 -6.68
CA MET A 110 1.90 28.54 -5.41
C MET A 110 0.92 27.35 -5.42
N GLU A 111 0.38 26.94 -6.57
CA GLU A 111 -0.56 25.81 -6.69
C GLU A 111 -0.03 24.51 -6.07
N CYS A 112 1.28 24.25 -6.23
CA CYS A 112 1.92 23.07 -5.63
C CYS A 112 1.91 23.09 -4.09
N VAL A 113 2.00 24.27 -3.48
CA VAL A 113 1.93 24.47 -2.03
C VAL A 113 0.48 24.33 -1.56
N VAL A 114 -0.46 24.94 -2.28
CA VAL A 114 -1.90 24.89 -1.96
C VAL A 114 -2.46 23.47 -2.02
N ILE A 115 -2.09 22.68 -3.04
CA ILE A 115 -2.61 21.30 -3.19
C ILE A 115 -1.98 20.31 -2.21
N CYS A 116 -0.84 20.65 -1.60
CA CYS A 116 -0.11 19.74 -0.75
C CYS A 116 -0.78 19.60 0.62
N ARG A 117 -1.20 18.38 0.95
CA ARG A 117 -1.82 18.07 2.26
C ARG A 117 -0.78 17.95 3.38
N GLU A 118 0.48 17.75 3.03
CA GLU A 118 1.59 17.62 3.97
C GLU A 118 2.22 18.99 4.16
N LYS A 119 1.77 19.73 5.18
CA LYS A 119 2.20 21.10 5.44
C LYS A 119 3.74 21.17 5.52
N GLY A 120 4.35 22.01 4.68
CA GLY A 120 5.80 22.20 4.63
C GLY A 120 6.55 21.20 3.74
N ALA A 121 5.89 20.20 3.16
CA ALA A 121 6.55 19.25 2.27
C ALA A 121 6.97 19.84 0.91
N VAL A 122 6.37 20.97 0.52
CA VAL A 122 6.75 21.72 -0.68
C VAL A 122 6.60 23.22 -0.40
N ASP A 123 7.55 23.99 -0.89
CA ASP A 123 7.56 25.44 -0.90
C ASP A 123 8.09 25.97 -2.24
N VAL A 124 7.99 27.28 -2.47
CA VAL A 124 8.61 27.95 -3.63
C VAL A 124 9.58 29.01 -3.10
N ILE A 125 10.87 28.81 -3.41
CA ILE A 125 11.95 29.71 -2.99
C ILE A 125 12.71 30.11 -4.26
N ASP A 126 12.96 31.41 -4.44
CA ASP A 126 13.68 31.97 -5.60
C ASP A 126 13.13 31.46 -6.95
N ALA A 127 11.80 31.54 -7.12
CA ALA A 127 11.10 31.03 -8.29
C ALA A 127 11.38 29.54 -8.60
N ARG A 128 11.58 28.70 -7.56
CA ARG A 128 11.76 27.25 -7.72
C ARG A 128 11.03 26.45 -6.64
N PRO A 129 10.32 25.36 -7.00
CA PRO A 129 9.78 24.42 -6.04
C PRO A 129 10.91 23.70 -5.27
N VAL A 130 10.81 23.70 -3.95
CA VAL A 130 11.71 23.01 -3.02
C VAL A 130 10.89 22.00 -2.22
N PHE A 131 11.43 20.80 -2.02
CA PHE A 131 10.71 19.70 -1.35
C PHE A 131 11.41 19.29 -0.06
N ASP A 132 10.65 19.14 1.02
CA ASP A 132 11.08 18.36 2.18
C ASP A 132 10.54 16.92 2.04
N TYR A 133 11.44 16.01 1.66
CA TYR A 133 11.08 14.61 1.46
C TYR A 133 10.82 13.83 2.75
N ASN A 134 11.14 14.38 3.93
CA ASN A 134 10.77 13.77 5.22
C ASN A 134 9.27 13.97 5.53
N LEU A 135 8.70 15.07 5.04
CA LEU A 135 7.26 15.36 5.17
C LEU A 135 6.45 14.83 3.97
N CYS A 136 7.08 14.75 2.80
CA CYS A 136 6.41 14.32 1.58
C CYS A 136 5.98 12.83 1.63
N VAL A 137 4.68 12.58 1.44
CA VAL A 137 4.15 11.20 1.34
C VAL A 137 4.29 10.57 -0.05
N MET A 138 4.92 11.25 -1.01
CA MET A 138 5.15 10.76 -2.38
C MET A 138 3.85 10.51 -3.18
N CYS A 139 2.84 11.39 -3.05
CA CYS A 139 1.58 11.27 -3.79
C CYS A 139 1.65 11.83 -5.22
N GLY A 140 2.58 12.77 -5.47
CA GLY A 140 2.75 13.43 -6.77
C GLY A 140 1.65 14.43 -7.13
N ASP A 141 0.78 14.84 -6.20
CA ASP A 141 -0.31 15.79 -6.49
C ASP A 141 0.23 17.18 -6.86
N CYS A 142 1.36 17.61 -6.28
CA CYS A 142 2.05 18.85 -6.65
C CYS A 142 2.53 18.88 -8.11
N ALA A 143 2.98 17.75 -8.66
CA ALA A 143 3.37 17.65 -10.06
C ALA A 143 2.16 17.82 -10.99
N LYS A 144 1.02 17.20 -10.66
CA LYS A 144 -0.23 17.33 -11.43
C LYS A 144 -0.79 18.76 -11.42
N ALA A 145 -0.57 19.49 -10.33
CA ALA A 145 -1.06 20.86 -10.17
C ALA A 145 -0.15 21.92 -10.81
N CYS A 146 1.08 21.57 -11.20
CA CYS A 146 2.05 22.54 -11.70
C CYS A 146 1.76 22.90 -13.18
N PRO A 147 1.27 24.12 -13.49
CA PRO A 147 0.85 24.46 -14.85
C PRO A 147 2.03 24.66 -15.81
N THR A 148 3.23 24.93 -15.29
CA THR A 148 4.45 25.15 -16.07
C THR A 148 5.28 23.87 -16.24
N GLU A 149 4.81 22.75 -15.69
CA GLU A 149 5.54 21.47 -15.63
C GLU A 149 6.95 21.62 -15.01
N THR A 150 7.15 22.64 -14.17
CA THR A 150 8.38 22.80 -13.36
C THR A 150 8.54 21.65 -12.38
N ILE A 151 7.44 21.02 -11.97
CA ILE A 151 7.45 19.81 -11.15
C ILE A 151 7.04 18.62 -12.02
N ILE A 152 7.91 17.60 -12.10
CA ILE A 152 7.61 16.33 -12.79
C ILE A 152 7.73 15.14 -11.84
N ILE A 153 7.28 13.96 -12.28
CA ILE A 153 7.50 12.71 -11.57
C ILE A 153 8.78 12.03 -12.07
N ALA A 154 9.82 12.02 -11.26
CA ALA A 154 11.10 11.37 -11.58
C ALA A 154 11.01 9.84 -11.54
N LYS A 155 10.32 9.32 -10.52
CA LYS A 155 10.17 7.88 -10.28
C LYS A 155 8.76 7.55 -9.83
N LYS A 156 8.23 6.45 -10.36
CA LYS A 156 6.93 5.91 -9.97
C LYS A 156 7.10 4.42 -9.69
N GLY A 157 6.46 3.94 -8.64
CA GLY A 157 6.60 2.53 -8.23
C GLY A 157 5.76 2.22 -7.00
N ALA A 158 6.16 1.20 -6.26
CA ALA A 158 5.49 0.79 -5.04
C ALA A 158 6.39 0.88 -3.80
N LYS A 159 5.79 1.32 -2.69
CA LYS A 159 6.25 1.07 -1.33
C LYS A 159 5.82 -0.33 -0.93
N VAL A 160 6.77 -1.17 -0.55
CA VAL A 160 6.51 -2.51 -0.03
C VAL A 160 6.75 -2.51 1.48
N MET A 161 5.78 -3.03 2.21
CA MET A 161 5.79 -3.10 3.66
C MET A 161 5.54 -4.54 4.11
N ALA A 162 6.08 -4.94 5.25
CA ALA A 162 5.88 -6.28 5.79
C ALA A 162 5.84 -6.32 7.32
N ASN A 163 5.36 -7.44 7.88
CA ASN A 163 5.38 -7.73 9.31
C ASN A 163 4.46 -6.84 10.19
N GLY A 164 3.45 -6.20 9.61
CA GLY A 164 2.44 -5.46 10.36
C GLY A 164 1.41 -6.40 10.99
N LYS A 165 0.88 -6.02 12.17
CA LYS A 165 -0.17 -6.78 12.85
C LYS A 165 -1.01 -5.90 13.78
N LEU A 166 -2.29 -6.24 13.85
CA LEU A 166 -3.18 -5.82 14.94
C LEU A 166 -3.53 -7.05 15.78
N GLY A 167 -3.17 -7.00 17.06
CA GLY A 167 -3.35 -8.08 18.02
C GLY A 167 -2.95 -7.59 19.41
N ARG A 168 -2.65 -8.50 20.34
CA ARG A 168 -2.26 -8.14 21.73
C ARG A 168 -1.09 -7.16 21.81
N HIS A 169 -0.15 -7.26 20.86
CA HIS A 169 0.97 -6.33 20.69
C HIS A 169 0.93 -5.78 19.26
N PRO A 170 0.19 -4.70 19.00
CA PRO A 170 0.11 -4.09 17.67
C PRO A 170 1.49 -3.63 17.19
N LYS A 171 1.75 -3.77 15.89
CA LYS A 171 2.98 -3.29 15.25
C LYS A 171 2.64 -2.81 13.85
N LEU A 172 3.11 -1.62 13.48
CA LEU A 172 3.11 -1.20 12.09
C LEU A 172 4.11 -2.05 11.28
N ALA A 173 3.78 -2.24 10.02
CA ALA A 173 4.63 -2.91 9.07
C ALA A 173 5.92 -2.11 8.83
N ASP A 174 7.04 -2.81 8.73
CA ASP A 174 8.32 -2.22 8.37
C ASP A 174 8.30 -1.90 6.87
N VAL A 175 8.81 -0.73 6.47
CA VAL A 175 9.06 -0.42 5.05
C VAL A 175 10.30 -1.20 4.62
N ILE A 176 10.12 -2.17 3.71
CA ILE A 176 11.22 -3.04 3.26
C ILE A 176 11.78 -2.62 1.90
N ALA A 177 11.03 -1.86 1.12
CA ALA A 177 11.51 -1.23 -0.12
C ALA A 177 10.59 -0.08 -0.55
N GLU A 178 11.14 0.89 -1.29
CA GLU A 178 10.41 2.01 -1.88
C GLU A 178 10.65 2.10 -3.38
N PHE A 179 9.66 2.64 -4.09
CA PHE A 179 9.66 2.78 -5.55
C PHE A 179 10.06 1.51 -6.31
N THR A 180 9.59 0.34 -5.85
CA THR A 180 9.83 -0.91 -6.54
C THR A 180 9.02 -0.99 -7.82
N ASN A 181 9.53 -1.70 -8.82
CA ASN A 181 8.68 -2.21 -9.89
C ASN A 181 7.85 -3.42 -9.41
N LYS A 182 7.04 -4.00 -10.30
CA LYS A 182 6.17 -5.14 -9.97
C LYS A 182 6.97 -6.38 -9.59
N ASP A 183 8.00 -6.72 -10.37
CA ASP A 183 8.76 -7.96 -10.21
C ASP A 183 9.57 -7.94 -8.91
N GLU A 184 10.16 -6.80 -8.57
CA GLU A 184 10.83 -6.56 -7.28
C GLU A 184 9.87 -6.74 -6.11
N ALA A 185 8.66 -6.16 -6.17
CA ALA A 185 7.67 -6.31 -5.11
C ALA A 185 7.25 -7.78 -4.93
N TYR A 186 7.07 -8.50 -6.02
CA TYR A 186 6.71 -9.92 -5.99
C TYR A 186 7.84 -10.80 -5.47
N GLU A 187 9.10 -10.47 -5.75
CA GLU A 187 10.23 -11.20 -5.19
C GLU A 187 10.33 -11.01 -3.67
N LEU A 188 10.07 -9.80 -3.17
CA LEU A 188 9.97 -9.55 -1.73
C LEU A 188 8.84 -10.36 -1.08
N LEU A 189 7.68 -10.45 -1.73
CA LEU A 189 6.59 -11.33 -1.27
C LEU A 189 7.03 -12.79 -1.18
N ARG A 190 7.70 -13.32 -2.23
CA ARG A 190 8.18 -14.71 -2.26
C ARG A 190 9.14 -15.00 -1.11
N LYS A 191 10.09 -14.09 -0.86
CA LYS A 191 11.05 -14.20 0.26
C LYS A 191 10.33 -14.22 1.60
N LEU A 192 9.46 -13.23 1.85
CA LEU A 192 8.69 -13.12 3.09
C LEU A 192 7.86 -14.38 3.39
N VAL A 193 7.14 -14.88 2.38
CA VAL A 193 6.28 -16.07 2.55
C VAL A 193 7.11 -17.32 2.83
N LYS A 194 8.22 -17.52 2.11
CA LYS A 194 9.14 -18.64 2.35
C LYS A 194 9.75 -18.58 3.74
N GLU A 195 10.15 -17.41 4.22
CA GLU A 195 10.66 -17.23 5.58
C GLU A 195 9.61 -17.54 6.64
N ARG A 196 8.36 -17.12 6.43
CA ARG A 196 7.24 -17.48 7.31
C ARG A 196 7.05 -18.99 7.39
N MET A 197 7.13 -19.71 6.26
CA MET A 197 6.91 -21.16 6.21
C MET A 197 8.03 -21.99 6.84
N LYS A 198 9.19 -21.38 7.15
CA LYS A 198 10.29 -22.05 7.87
C LYS A 198 10.11 -22.02 9.40
N LYS A 199 9.19 -21.20 9.90
CA LYS A 199 8.83 -21.10 11.31
C LYS A 199 7.68 -22.06 11.63
#